data_AF-A0A1W9GSP4-F1
#
_entry.id   AF-A0A1W9GSP4-F1
#
_cell.length_a   1.000
_cell.length_b   1.000
_cell.length_c   1.000
_cell.angle_alpha   90.00
_cell.angle_beta   90.00
_cell.angle_gamma   90.00
#
_symmetry.space_group_name_H-M   'P 1'
#
loop_
_entity.id
_entity.type
_entity.pdbx_description
1 polymer ?
#
loop_
_entity_poly.entity_id
_entity_poly.type
_entity_poly.pdbx_seq_one_letter_code
_entity_poly.pdbx_strand_id
1 'polypeptide(L)'
;MTEQEVTKRAEESGRIINSPAYQQAWTEVEKDIVRQWMQARTPEDREDCWHKVQALKALHRELNGFLEQGKSLERKKQRRNGNANWSPA
;
A
#
# COMPACT_ATOMS: atom_id res chain seq x y z
N MET A 1 -9.32 -0.94 -16.84
CA MET A 1 -9.44 -0.10 -15.63
C MET A 1 -9.45 1.35 -16.05
N THR A 2 -10.50 2.09 -15.69
CA THR A 2 -10.71 3.50 -16.08
C THR A 2 -9.92 4.46 -15.17
N GLU A 3 -9.74 5.71 -15.59
CA GLU A 3 -9.11 6.74 -14.76
C GLU A 3 -9.87 6.97 -13.44
N GLN A 4 -11.21 6.88 -13.46
CA GLN A 4 -12.05 7.02 -12.28
C GLN A 4 -11.82 5.87 -11.28
N GLU A 5 -11.70 4.65 -11.78
CA GLU A 5 -11.39 3.48 -10.95
C GLU A 5 -10.01 3.58 -10.29
N VAL A 6 -9.01 4.07 -11.02
CA VAL A 6 -7.66 4.30 -10.47
C VAL A 6 -7.70 5.33 -9.33
N THR A 7 -8.36 6.47 -9.55
CA THR A 7 -8.49 7.51 -8.53
C THR A 7 -9.22 7.00 -7.30
N LYS A 8 -10.39 6.35 -7.47
CA LYS A 8 -11.18 5.82 -6.35
C LYS A 8 -10.38 4.80 -5.53
N ARG A 9 -9.68 3.87 -6.20
CA ARG A 9 -8.85 2.87 -5.52
C ARG A 9 -7.68 3.49 -4.77
N ALA A 10 -7.05 4.52 -5.33
CA ALA A 10 -5.98 5.25 -4.66
C ALA A 10 -6.49 5.95 -3.39
N GLU A 11 -7.65 6.62 -3.46
CA GLU A 11 -8.29 7.27 -2.31
C GLU A 11 -8.66 6.28 -1.20
N GLU A 12 -9.26 5.14 -1.56
CA GLU A 12 -9.58 4.05 -0.64
C GLU A 12 -8.33 3.49 0.05
N SER A 13 -7.28 3.22 -0.73
CA SER A 13 -6.00 2.71 -0.21
C SER A 13 -5.33 3.73 0.71
N GLY A 14 -5.42 5.01 0.37
CA GLY A 14 -4.96 6.12 1.21
C GLY A 14 -5.69 6.21 2.53
N ARG A 15 -7.02 6.07 2.53
CA ARG A 15 -7.80 6.05 3.78
C ARG A 15 -7.42 4.88 4.65
N ILE A 16 -7.16 3.70 4.07
CA ILE A 16 -6.76 2.50 4.81
C ILE A 16 -5.36 2.70 5.42
N ILE A 17 -4.35 3.03 4.61
CA ILE A 17 -2.96 3.15 5.10
C ILE A 17 -2.80 4.24 6.15
N ASN A 18 -3.51 5.35 6.01
CA ASN A 18 -3.44 6.48 6.94
C ASN A 18 -4.39 6.33 8.13
N SER A 19 -5.19 5.25 8.18
CA SER A 19 -6.06 4.99 9.33
C SER A 19 -5.22 4.62 10.56
N PRO A 20 -5.38 5.30 11.70
CA PRO A 20 -4.71 4.92 12.94
C PRO A 20 -4.99 3.47 13.35
N ALA A 21 -6.23 3.00 13.14
CA ALA A 21 -6.62 1.63 13.44
C ALA A 21 -5.85 0.61 12.59
N TYR A 22 -5.63 0.90 11.30
CA TYR A 22 -4.83 0.04 10.43
C TYR A 22 -3.36 0.01 10.85
N GLN A 23 -2.78 1.17 11.17
CA GLN A 23 -1.37 1.26 11.62
C GLN A 23 -1.13 0.53 12.94
N GLN A 24 -2.10 0.63 13.86
CA GLN A 24 -2.08 -0.14 15.09
C GLN A 24 -2.19 -1.65 14.80
N ALA A 25 -3.18 -2.06 14.00
CA ALA A 25 -3.36 -3.47 13.63
C ALA A 25 -2.12 -4.05 12.94
N TRP A 26 -1.50 -3.30 12.03
CA TRP A 26 -0.24 -3.67 11.38
C TRP A 26 0.85 -4.01 12.40
N THR A 27 1.05 -3.08 13.33
CA THR A 27 2.11 -3.18 14.35
C THR A 27 1.87 -4.36 15.28
N GLU A 28 0.63 -4.56 15.72
CA GLU A 28 0.28 -5.67 16.62
C GLU A 28 0.39 -7.03 15.92
N VAL A 29 -0.07 -7.15 14.67
CA VAL A 29 0.09 -8.39 13.88
C VAL A 29 1.57 -8.71 13.65
N GLU A 30 2.39 -7.72 13.30
CA GLU A 30 3.83 -7.93 13.12
C GLU A 30 4.50 -8.40 14.42
N LYS A 31 4.20 -7.76 15.56
CA LYS A 31 4.69 -8.19 16.88
C LYS A 31 4.27 -9.60 17.23
N ASP A 32 3.02 -9.97 16.98
CA ASP A 32 2.50 -11.30 17.26
C ASP A 32 3.20 -12.38 16.42
N ILE A 33 3.48 -12.10 15.15
CA ILE A 33 4.23 -13.02 14.30
C ILE A 33 5.67 -13.18 14.80
N VAL A 34 6.33 -12.09 15.20
CA VAL A 34 7.68 -12.15 15.79
C VAL A 34 7.68 -12.93 17.10
N ARG A 35 6.67 -12.73 17.94
CA ARG A 35 6.50 -13.49 19.19
C ARG A 35 6.31 -14.99 18.92
N GLN A 36 5.49 -15.35 17.92
CA GLN A 36 5.34 -16.74 17.48
C GLN A 36 6.66 -17.31 16.97
N TRP A 37 7.41 -16.55 16.16
CA TRP A 37 8.71 -16.96 15.64
C TRP A 37 9.74 -17.21 16.76
N MET A 38 9.75 -16.40 17.81
CA MET A 38 10.61 -16.61 18.99
C MET A 38 10.24 -17.86 19.78
N GLN A 39 8.96 -18.25 19.79
CA GLN A 39 8.43 -19.42 20.50
C GLN A 39 8.44 -20.70 19.65
N ALA A 40 8.71 -20.58 18.35
CA ALA A 40 8.73 -21.67 17.39
C ALA A 40 9.78 -22.73 17.77
N ARG A 41 9.33 -23.99 17.80
CA ARG A 41 10.17 -25.13 18.21
C ARG A 41 10.82 -25.82 17.02
N THR A 42 10.24 -25.67 15.84
CA THR A 42 10.72 -26.29 14.61
C THR A 42 11.15 -25.24 13.58
N PRO A 43 12.04 -25.59 12.64
CA PRO A 43 12.34 -24.74 11.48
C PRO A 43 11.10 -24.40 10.66
N GLU A 44 10.18 -25.34 10.49
CA GLU A 44 8.95 -25.19 9.72
C GLU A 44 8.03 -24.12 10.34
N ASP A 45 7.87 -24.14 11.68
CA ASP A 45 7.10 -23.10 12.40
C ASP A 45 7.70 -21.69 12.19
N ARG A 46 9.03 -21.59 12.09
CA ARG A 46 9.73 -20.32 11.83
C ARG A 46 9.51 -19.87 10.39
N GLU A 47 9.53 -20.79 9.45
CA GLU A 47 9.26 -20.52 8.04
C GLU A 47 7.82 -20.03 7.83
N ASP A 48 6.84 -20.64 8.51
CA ASP A 48 5.45 -20.17 8.50
C ASP A 48 5.30 -18.73 9.01
N CYS A 49 6.01 -18.39 10.09
CA CYS A 49 6.04 -17.01 10.58
C CYS A 49 6.66 -16.06 9.55
N TRP A 50 7.74 -16.49 8.87
CA TRP A 50 8.35 -15.72 7.80
C TRP A 50 7.36 -15.47 6.66
N HIS A 51 6.64 -16.50 6.20
CA HIS A 51 5.62 -16.37 5.17
C HIS A 51 4.51 -15.39 5.57
N LYS A 52 4.04 -15.43 6.82
CA LYS A 52 3.05 -14.47 7.33
C LYS A 52 3.55 -13.02 7.28
N VAL A 53 4.79 -12.75 7.69
CA VAL A 53 5.38 -11.40 7.59
C VAL A 53 5.48 -10.96 6.12
N GLN A 54 5.89 -11.84 5.21
CA GLN A 54 6.01 -11.50 3.80
C GLN A 54 4.65 -11.20 3.16
N ALA A 55 3.60 -11.95 3.50
CA ALA A 55 2.24 -11.69 3.05
C ALA A 55 1.73 -10.34 3.55
N LEU A 56 1.95 -10.02 4.83
CA LEU A 56 1.61 -8.73 5.41
C LEU A 56 2.32 -7.58 4.66
N LYS A 57 3.63 -7.70 4.44
CA LYS A 57 4.45 -6.76 3.65
C LYS A 57 4.01 -6.65 2.19
N ALA A 58 3.57 -7.73 1.58
CA ALA A 58 3.06 -7.71 0.20
C ALA A 58 1.76 -6.90 0.12
N LEU A 59 0.81 -7.13 1.03
CA LEU A 59 -0.44 -6.37 1.08
C LEU A 59 -0.19 -4.86 1.23
N HIS A 60 0.70 -4.47 2.14
CA HIS A 60 1.02 -3.05 2.33
C HIS A 60 1.69 -2.42 1.11
N ARG A 61 2.56 -3.17 0.42
CA ARG A 61 3.16 -2.72 -0.83
C ARG A 61 2.12 -2.53 -1.93
N GLU A 62 1.15 -3.43 -2.06
CA GLU A 62 0.05 -3.28 -3.02
C GLU A 62 -0.80 -2.03 -2.75
N LEU A 63 -1.19 -1.81 -1.49
CA LEU A 63 -1.96 -0.61 -1.11
C LEU A 63 -1.18 0.69 -1.41
N ASN A 64 0.13 0.71 -1.13
CA ASN A 64 0.99 1.85 -1.49
C ASN A 64 1.15 1.97 -3.02
N GLY A 65 1.20 0.86 -3.74
CA GLY A 65 1.21 0.84 -5.20
C GLY A 65 -0.02 1.52 -5.80
N PHE A 66 -1.21 1.29 -5.24
CA PHE A 66 -2.43 1.97 -5.66
C PHE A 66 -2.39 3.47 -5.40
N LEU A 67 -1.83 3.90 -4.25
CA LEU A 67 -1.61 5.31 -3.95
C LEU A 67 -0.69 5.99 -4.97
N GLU A 68 0.46 5.38 -5.28
CA GLU A 68 1.41 5.94 -6.23
C GLU A 68 0.89 5.97 -7.66
N GLN A 69 0.04 5.01 -8.05
CA GLN A 69 -0.70 5.05 -9.32
C GLN A 69 -1.62 6.28 -9.39
N GLY A 70 -2.36 6.57 -8.32
CA GLY A 70 -3.21 7.77 -8.22
C GLY A 70 -2.41 9.06 -8.40
N LYS A 71 -1.34 9.25 -7.62
CA LYS A 71 -0.45 10.42 -7.72
C LYS A 71 0.16 10.57 -9.11
N SER A 72 0.51 9.45 -9.75
CA SER A 72 1.09 9.47 -11.10
C SER A 72 0.06 9.86 -12.16
N LEU A 73 -1.21 9.44 -12.00
CA LEU A 73 -2.31 9.86 -12.86
C LEU A 73 -2.59 11.37 -12.72
N GLU A 74 -2.62 11.90 -11.50
CA GLU A 74 -2.79 13.33 -11.25
C GLU A 74 -1.69 14.17 -11.90
N ARG A 75 -0.42 13.76 -11.74
CA ARG A 75 0.72 14.42 -12.41
C ARG A 75 0.58 14.42 -13.93
N LYS A 76 0.08 13.33 -14.53
CA LYS A 76 -0.20 13.27 -15.97
C LYS A 76 -1.31 14.23 -16.39
N LYS A 77 -2.39 14.34 -15.60
CA LYS A 77 -3.49 15.29 -15.84
C LYS A 77 -3.01 16.74 -15.77
N GLN A 78 -2.20 17.08 -14.76
CA GLN A 78 -1.61 18.41 -14.62
C GLN A 78 -0.74 18.78 -15.81
N ARG A 79 0.12 17.86 -16.28
CA ARG A 79 0.94 18.07 -17.49
C ARG A 79 0.09 18.30 -18.74
N ARG A 80 -0.98 17.52 -18.92
CA ARG A 80 -1.90 17.67 -20.06
C ARG A 80 -2.60 19.03 -20.04
N ASN A 81 -3.08 19.47 -18.87
CA ASN A 81 -3.76 20.76 -18.73
C ASN A 81 -2.78 21.95 -18.85
N GLY A 82 -1.56 21.82 -18.32
CA GLY A 82 -0.52 22.85 -18.47
C GLY A 82 -0.09 23.04 -19.93
N ASN A 83 -0.03 21.97 -20.71
CA ASN A 83 0.27 22.05 -22.15
C ASN A 83 -0.89 22.63 -22.98
N ALA A 84 -2.14 22.42 -22.53
CA ALA A 84 -3.33 22.98 -23.19
C ALA A 84 -3.51 24.49 -22.94
N ASN A 85 -2.95 25.02 -21.85
CA ASN A 85 -2.98 26.45 -21.50
C ASN A 85 -1.84 27.27 -22.14
N TRP A 86 -0.96 26.66 -22.94
CA TRP A 86 0.11 27.34 -23.64
C TRP A 86 -0.36 27.80 -25.03
N SER A 87 -0.58 29.10 -25.19
CA SER A 87 -0.72 29.76 -26.50
C SER A 87 0.54 30.58 -26.76
N PRO A 88 1.30 30.30 -27.83
CA PRO A 88 2.37 31.21 -28.24
C PRO A 88 1.72 32.49 -28.78
N ALA A 89 2.11 33.63 -28.21
CA ALA A 89 1.78 34.96 -28.70
C ALA A 89 2.62 35.31 -29.94
#